data_AF-B4S5H2-F1
#
_entry.id   AF-B4S5H2-F1
#
_cell.length_a   1.000
_cell.length_b   1.000
_cell.length_c   1.000
_cell.angle_alpha   90.00
_cell.angle_beta   90.00
_cell.angle_gamma   90.00
#
_symmetry.space_group_name_H-M   'P 1'
#
loop_
_entity.id
_entity.type
_entity.pdbx_description
1 polymer ?
#
loop_
_entity_poly.entity_id
_entity_poly.type
_entity_poly.pdbx_seq_one_letter_code
_entity_poly.pdbx_strand_id
1 'polypeptide(L)'
;MDNNSNGKLIALAIGGAVIMGALFFGVSFLTGYQLPAENFSPVLTPLKSFMGWFLLIFCASLIIWGLGRMSSRISDRWFLSFPLSIFVIVAVMFVSLEVVWEKGRTTTVDGKYIRTVRQLDAFNEGEDFENIEDQPVEEVVEAAAPAPAEDVLVAGPEAAPGAEAATAPAVEEGAVVEAPAEAAPVTVALSGDALAEAEKTFQRRCTRCHAIVAVENKLAEYRKKGQTEKIVLEMKAVPNSGIRKKDVPVIVDYINASY
;
A
#
# COMPACT_ATOMS: atom_id res chain seq x y z
N MET A 1 -34.29 30.30 38.03
CA MET A 1 -33.92 29.57 36.80
C MET A 1 -34.51 28.19 36.97
N ASP A 2 -35.58 27.88 36.24
CA ASP A 2 -36.39 26.70 36.55
C ASP A 2 -35.70 25.45 36.00
N ASN A 3 -35.40 24.48 36.86
CA ASN A 3 -34.67 23.26 36.53
C ASN A 3 -35.37 22.39 35.45
N ASN A 4 -36.61 22.72 35.10
CA ASN A 4 -37.42 22.07 34.08
C ASN A 4 -37.09 22.50 32.63
N SER A 5 -36.40 23.62 32.41
CA SER A 5 -36.06 24.07 31.04
C SER A 5 -34.89 23.29 30.44
N ASN A 6 -33.96 22.83 31.27
CA ASN A 6 -32.81 22.04 30.82
C ASN A 6 -33.22 20.68 30.25
N GLY A 7 -34.24 20.03 30.84
CA GLY A 7 -34.76 18.75 30.33
C GLY A 7 -35.37 18.87 28.93
N LYS A 8 -36.08 19.97 28.65
CA LYS A 8 -36.65 20.24 27.30
C LYS A 8 -35.57 20.46 26.25
N LEU A 9 -34.49 21.17 26.61
CA LEU A 9 -33.35 21.38 25.71
C LEU A 9 -32.62 20.07 25.39
N ILE A 10 -32.41 19.21 26.40
CA ILE A 10 -31.78 17.90 26.22
C ILE A 10 -32.67 16.99 25.35
N ALA A 11 -33.98 16.95 25.60
CA ALA A 11 -34.91 16.16 24.80
C ALA A 11 -34.95 16.62 23.33
N LEU A 12 -34.92 17.94 23.10
CA LEU A 12 -34.88 18.51 21.75
C LEU A 12 -33.56 18.19 21.03
N ALA A 13 -32.43 18.22 21.73
CA ALA A 13 -31.13 17.84 21.18
C ALA A 13 -31.07 16.36 20.81
N ILE A 14 -31.55 15.47 21.68
CA ILE A 14 -31.63 14.02 21.42
C ILE A 14 -32.56 13.75 20.24
N GLY A 15 -33.74 14.38 20.21
CA GLY A 15 -34.69 14.24 19.10
C GLY A 15 -34.10 14.70 17.76
N GLY A 16 -33.40 15.84 17.74
CA GLY A 16 -32.70 16.33 16.55
C GLY A 16 -31.62 15.38 16.05
N ALA A 17 -30.82 14.80 16.96
CA ALA A 17 -29.78 13.83 16.62
C ALA A 17 -30.35 12.54 16.02
N VAL A 18 -31.44 12.01 16.59
CA VAL A 18 -32.12 10.80 16.08
C VAL A 18 -32.70 11.06 14.69
N ILE A 19 -33.37 12.19 14.48
CA ILE A 19 -33.97 12.54 13.18
C ILE A 19 -32.88 12.74 12.12
N MET A 20 -31.79 13.45 12.45
CA MET A 20 -30.67 13.64 11.53
C MET A 20 -29.96 12.33 11.20
N GLY A 21 -29.75 11.45 12.17
CA GLY A 21 -29.19 10.12 11.94
C GLY A 21 -30.06 9.26 11.02
N ALA A 22 -31.38 9.27 11.23
CA ALA A 22 -32.33 8.57 10.39
C ALA A 22 -32.34 9.11 8.94
N LEU A 23 -32.32 10.44 8.76
CA LEU A 23 -32.23 11.07 7.45
C LEU A 23 -30.92 10.73 6.73
N PHE A 24 -29.79 10.82 7.42
CA PHE A 24 -28.49 10.49 6.85
C PHE A 24 -28.40 9.02 6.43
N PHE A 25 -28.93 8.12 7.25
CA PHE A 25 -29.04 6.71 6.93
C PHE A 25 -29.94 6.48 5.70
N GLY A 26 -31.12 7.10 5.66
CA GLY A 26 -32.03 6.98 4.51
C GLY A 26 -31.44 7.50 3.20
N VAL A 27 -30.79 8.67 3.23
CA VAL A 27 -30.10 9.25 2.06
C VAL A 27 -28.98 8.34 1.57
N SER A 28 -28.25 7.68 2.47
CA SER A 28 -27.18 6.73 2.10
C SER A 28 -27.70 5.57 1.24
N PHE A 29 -28.92 5.09 1.49
CA PHE A 29 -29.56 4.08 0.62
C PHE A 29 -29.99 4.65 -0.74
N LEU A 30 -30.51 5.89 -0.77
CA LEU A 30 -30.94 6.53 -2.03
C LEU A 30 -29.77 6.85 -2.96
N THR A 31 -28.58 7.14 -2.43
CA THR A 31 -27.39 7.46 -3.24
C THR A 31 -26.77 6.26 -3.97
N GLY A 32 -27.37 5.07 -3.85
CA GLY A 32 -26.86 3.87 -4.53
C GLY A 32 -25.51 3.41 -3.97
N TYR A 33 -25.34 3.50 -2.64
CA TYR A 33 -24.11 3.09 -1.96
C TYR A 33 -23.77 1.64 -2.31
N GLN A 34 -22.70 1.45 -3.11
CA GLN A 34 -22.19 0.13 -3.41
C GLN A 34 -21.24 -0.31 -2.30
N LEU A 35 -21.46 -1.51 -1.80
CA LEU A 35 -20.58 -2.11 -0.80
C LEU A 35 -19.21 -2.38 -1.42
N PRO A 36 -18.11 -2.06 -0.71
CA PRO A 36 -16.78 -2.31 -1.22
C PRO A 36 -16.47 -3.81 -1.33
N ALA A 37 -17.20 -4.67 -0.62
CA ALA A 37 -17.13 -6.12 -0.80
C ALA A 37 -18.45 -6.78 -0.38
N GLU A 38 -18.78 -7.93 -0.96
CA GLU A 38 -20.06 -8.63 -0.75
C GLU A 38 -20.26 -9.14 0.69
N ASN A 39 -19.17 -9.31 1.44
CA ASN A 39 -19.21 -9.79 2.83
C ASN A 39 -19.47 -8.69 3.86
N PHE A 40 -19.49 -7.41 3.46
CA PHE A 40 -19.88 -6.34 4.37
C PHE A 40 -21.40 -6.24 4.45
N SER A 41 -21.93 -6.18 5.67
CA SER A 41 -23.36 -5.99 5.83
C SER A 41 -23.77 -4.61 5.27
N PRO A 42 -24.83 -4.56 4.44
CA PRO A 42 -25.38 -3.31 3.89
C PRO A 42 -25.88 -2.36 4.98
N VAL A 43 -26.14 -2.87 6.18
CA VAL A 43 -26.63 -2.08 7.32
C VAL A 43 -25.48 -1.61 8.20
N LEU A 44 -24.47 -2.46 8.44
CA LEU A 44 -23.36 -2.14 9.35
C LEU A 44 -22.39 -1.10 8.77
N THR A 45 -22.22 -1.08 7.45
CA THR A 45 -21.29 -0.14 6.78
C THR A 45 -21.72 1.33 6.95
N PRO A 46 -22.96 1.72 6.60
CA PRO A 46 -23.43 3.09 6.83
C PRO A 46 -23.51 3.41 8.33
N LEU A 47 -23.86 2.44 9.18
CA LEU A 47 -23.88 2.63 10.63
C LEU A 47 -22.48 2.94 11.20
N LYS A 48 -21.44 2.27 10.70
CA LYS A 48 -20.05 2.51 11.10
C LYS A 48 -19.58 3.89 10.64
N SER A 49 -19.91 4.28 9.41
CA SER A 49 -19.63 5.63 8.91
C SER A 49 -20.32 6.69 9.79
N PHE A 50 -21.62 6.51 10.06
CA PHE A 50 -22.38 7.39 10.95
C PHE A 50 -21.77 7.47 12.36
N MET A 51 -21.37 6.34 12.95
CA MET A 51 -20.69 6.32 14.25
C MET A 51 -19.38 7.12 14.23
N GLY A 52 -18.59 7.02 13.16
CA GLY A 52 -17.36 7.80 13.00
C GLY A 52 -17.63 9.31 12.96
N TRP A 53 -18.60 9.73 12.14
CA TRP A 53 -19.01 11.14 12.04
C TRP A 53 -19.62 11.65 13.36
N PHE A 54 -20.48 10.85 13.99
CA PHE A 54 -21.08 11.17 15.28
C PHE A 54 -20.00 11.35 16.36
N LEU A 55 -19.03 10.44 16.45
CA LEU A 55 -17.92 10.53 17.39
C LEU A 55 -17.09 11.80 17.17
N LEU A 56 -16.81 12.15 15.90
CA LEU A 56 -16.10 13.39 15.56
C LEU A 56 -16.87 14.64 15.99
N ILE A 57 -18.16 14.72 15.68
CA ILE A 57 -19.02 15.84 16.06
C ILE A 57 -19.15 15.93 17.59
N PHE A 58 -19.28 14.78 18.26
CA PHE A 58 -19.35 14.69 19.71
C PHE A 58 -18.05 15.17 20.38
N CYS A 59 -16.89 14.70 19.91
CA CYS A 59 -15.59 15.16 20.37
C CYS A 59 -15.41 16.67 20.13
N ALA A 60 -15.76 17.17 18.94
CA ALA A 60 -15.72 18.60 18.64
C ALA A 60 -16.63 19.41 19.59
N SER A 61 -17.82 18.89 19.89
CA SER A 61 -18.76 19.53 20.82
C SER A 61 -18.21 19.57 22.25
N LEU A 62 -17.56 18.49 22.71
CA LEU A 62 -16.89 18.46 24.02
C LEU A 62 -15.73 19.45 24.09
N ILE A 63 -14.95 19.59 23.02
CA ILE A 63 -13.86 20.57 22.94
C ILE A 63 -14.44 21.99 23.01
N ILE A 64 -15.46 22.33 22.21
CA ILE A 64 -16.10 23.64 22.23
C ILE A 64 -16.70 23.93 23.60
N TRP A 65 -17.37 22.96 24.22
CA TRP A 65 -17.92 23.10 25.56
C TRP A 65 -16.83 23.31 26.62
N GLY A 66 -15.72 22.56 26.53
CA GLY A 66 -14.56 22.71 27.39
C GLY A 66 -13.91 24.09 27.26
N LEU A 67 -13.69 24.55 26.04
CA LEU A 67 -13.16 25.88 25.73
C LEU A 67 -14.09 27.00 26.21
N GLY A 68 -15.41 26.87 26.00
CA GLY A 68 -16.40 27.83 26.48
C GLY A 68 -16.45 27.92 28.01
N ARG A 69 -16.34 26.77 28.70
CA ARG A 69 -16.28 26.72 30.16
C ARG A 69 -14.98 27.33 30.70
N MET A 70 -13.85 27.12 30.03
CA MET A 70 -12.58 27.75 30.40
C MET A 70 -12.56 29.26 30.11
N SER A 71 -13.20 29.72 29.04
CA SER A 71 -13.33 31.15 28.71
C SER A 71 -13.98 31.94 29.85
N SER A 72 -15.00 31.38 30.50
CA SER A 72 -15.63 31.99 31.69
C SER A 72 -14.75 32.05 32.94
N ARG A 73 -13.58 31.38 32.94
CA ARG A 73 -12.62 31.30 34.05
C ARG A 73 -11.24 31.80 33.63
N ILE A 74 -11.18 32.81 32.75
CA ILE A 74 -9.93 33.47 32.39
C ILE A 74 -9.25 33.97 33.68
N SER A 75 -8.25 33.20 34.06
CA SER A 75 -7.23 33.46 35.07
C SER A 75 -5.93 33.59 34.29
N ASP A 76 -4.99 34.41 34.77
CA ASP A 76 -3.76 34.82 34.06
C ASP A 76 -2.90 33.66 33.50
N ARG A 77 -3.18 32.40 33.88
CA ARG A 77 -2.51 31.19 33.38
C ARG A 77 -3.08 30.59 32.09
N TRP A 78 -4.08 31.21 31.46
CA TRP A 78 -4.79 30.66 30.29
C TRP A 78 -3.87 30.30 29.10
N PHE A 79 -2.74 31.00 28.97
CA PHE A 79 -1.77 30.82 27.89
C PHE A 79 -1.00 29.50 27.99
N LEU A 80 -0.81 28.94 29.19
CA LEU A 80 -0.16 27.65 29.40
C LEU A 80 -1.12 26.46 29.23
N SER A 81 -2.40 26.63 29.58
CA SER A 81 -3.39 25.56 29.48
C SER A 81 -3.83 25.26 28.04
N PHE A 82 -3.82 26.28 27.17
CA PHE A 82 -4.27 26.15 25.79
C PHE A 82 -3.39 25.18 24.95
N PRO A 83 -2.06 25.35 24.85
CA PRO A 83 -1.21 24.45 24.08
C PRO A 83 -1.16 23.04 24.67
N LEU A 84 -1.23 22.90 26.00
CA LEU A 84 -1.22 21.60 26.66
C LEU A 84 -2.50 20.81 26.36
N SER A 85 -3.66 21.49 26.29
CA SER A 85 -4.92 20.84 25.90
C SER A 85 -4.91 20.37 24.44
N ILE A 86 -4.34 21.17 23.52
CA ILE A 86 -4.21 20.80 22.10
C ILE A 86 -3.33 19.55 21.98
N PHE A 87 -2.23 19.49 22.71
CA PHE A 87 -1.32 18.34 22.67
C PHE A 87 -2.02 17.04 23.10
N VAL A 88 -2.82 17.09 24.18
CA VAL A 88 -3.62 15.94 24.63
C VAL A 88 -4.66 15.53 23.59
N ILE A 89 -5.36 16.49 22.97
CA ILE A 89 -6.35 16.20 21.93
C ILE A 89 -5.69 15.53 20.71
N VAL A 90 -4.55 16.05 20.25
CA VAL A 90 -3.81 15.48 19.11
C VAL A 90 -3.31 14.07 19.44
N ALA A 91 -2.78 13.84 20.64
CA ALA A 91 -2.34 12.51 21.07
C ALA A 91 -3.50 11.50 21.09
N VAL A 92 -4.65 11.86 21.66
CA VAL A 92 -5.85 11.00 21.67
C VAL A 92 -6.34 10.74 20.24
N MET A 93 -6.31 11.75 19.37
CA MET A 93 -6.71 11.59 17.98
C MET A 93 -5.76 10.65 17.21
N PHE A 94 -4.45 10.72 17.46
CA PHE A 94 -3.46 9.85 16.84
C PHE A 94 -3.64 8.39 17.26
N VAL A 95 -3.79 8.14 18.57
CA VAL A 95 -4.07 6.79 19.11
C VAL A 95 -5.41 6.25 18.57
N SER A 96 -6.44 7.10 18.47
CA SER A 96 -7.73 6.69 17.92
C SER A 96 -7.65 6.38 16.43
N LEU A 97 -6.82 7.09 15.67
CA LEU A 97 -6.58 6.81 14.26
C LEU A 97 -5.84 5.49 14.12
N GLU A 98 -4.78 5.25 14.90
CA GLU A 98 -4.00 4.01 14.85
C GLU A 98 -4.88 2.77 15.08
N VAL A 99 -5.80 2.82 16.05
CA VAL A 99 -6.76 1.73 16.33
C VAL A 99 -7.80 1.54 15.20
N VAL A 100 -8.11 2.58 14.42
CA VAL A 100 -9.18 2.54 13.42
C VAL A 100 -8.66 2.35 11.99
N TRP A 101 -7.38 2.63 11.72
CA TRP A 101 -6.83 2.72 10.36
C TRP A 101 -6.10 1.49 9.81
N GLU A 102 -6.10 0.35 10.48
CA GLU A 102 -5.54 -0.90 9.92
C GLU A 102 -6.37 -1.54 8.79
N LYS A 103 -7.33 -0.82 8.21
CA LYS A 103 -8.20 -1.40 7.17
C LYS A 103 -7.61 -1.23 5.78
N GLY A 104 -7.25 -2.36 5.20
CA GLY A 104 -6.61 -2.46 3.89
C GLY A 104 -7.38 -1.80 2.75
N ARG A 105 -6.63 -1.45 1.71
CA ARG A 105 -7.04 -0.52 0.64
C ARG A 105 -7.48 -1.19 -0.65
N THR A 106 -7.50 -2.52 -0.71
CA THR A 106 -7.79 -3.26 -1.95
C THR A 106 -8.65 -4.49 -1.66
N THR A 107 -9.57 -4.79 -2.56
CA THR A 107 -10.36 -6.02 -2.53
C THR A 107 -9.56 -7.21 -3.08
N THR A 108 -9.95 -8.43 -2.71
CA THR A 108 -9.47 -9.66 -3.35
C THR A 108 -9.92 -9.70 -4.81
N VAL A 109 -9.28 -10.56 -5.64
CA VAL A 109 -9.63 -10.69 -7.07
C VAL A 109 -11.11 -11.06 -7.26
N ASP A 110 -11.67 -11.80 -6.32
CA ASP A 110 -13.08 -12.20 -6.31
C ASP A 110 -14.03 -11.12 -5.76
N GLY A 111 -13.53 -9.96 -5.34
CA GLY A 111 -14.33 -8.86 -4.78
C GLY A 111 -14.97 -9.15 -3.42
N LYS A 112 -14.70 -10.32 -2.83
CA LYS A 112 -15.37 -10.80 -1.60
C LYS A 112 -14.78 -10.23 -0.32
N TYR A 113 -13.46 -9.99 -0.25
CA TYR A 113 -12.81 -9.57 0.99
C TYR A 113 -11.91 -8.35 0.76
N ILE A 114 -11.75 -7.50 1.78
CA ILE A 114 -10.72 -6.46 1.78
C ILE A 114 -9.42 -7.11 2.24
N ARG A 115 -8.40 -7.10 1.38
CA ARG A 115 -7.05 -7.58 1.74
C ARG A 115 -6.46 -6.69 2.81
N THR A 116 -5.91 -7.27 3.87
CA THR A 116 -5.06 -6.52 4.81
C THR A 116 -3.80 -6.01 4.10
N VAL A 117 -3.09 -5.04 4.71
CA VAL A 117 -1.82 -4.53 4.12
C VAL A 117 -0.82 -5.67 3.94
N ARG A 118 -0.70 -6.57 4.93
CA ARG A 118 0.13 -7.79 4.83
C ARG A 118 -0.28 -8.71 3.68
N GLN A 119 -1.57 -8.94 3.48
CA GLN A 119 -2.07 -9.76 2.37
C GLN A 119 -1.84 -9.09 1.00
N LEU A 120 -1.92 -7.75 0.94
CA LEU A 120 -1.61 -7.00 -0.27
C LEU A 120 -0.11 -7.05 -0.59
N ASP A 121 0.75 -6.90 0.42
CA ASP A 121 2.18 -7.03 0.28
C ASP A 121 2.55 -8.46 -0.13
N ALA A 122 2.01 -9.49 0.52
CA ALA A 122 2.19 -10.90 0.12
C ALA A 122 1.70 -11.19 -1.31
N PHE A 123 0.57 -10.62 -1.73
CA PHE A 123 0.05 -10.74 -3.10
C PHE A 123 0.95 -10.06 -4.14
N ASN A 124 1.47 -8.86 -3.82
CA ASN A 124 2.48 -8.19 -4.64
C ASN A 124 3.79 -8.97 -4.62
N GLU A 125 4.07 -9.63 -3.49
CA GLU A 125 5.20 -10.49 -3.25
C GLU A 125 5.04 -11.90 -3.82
N GLY A 126 3.95 -12.17 -4.56
CA GLY A 126 3.72 -13.42 -5.27
C GLY A 126 3.84 -14.66 -4.39
N GLU A 127 3.59 -14.52 -3.10
CA GLU A 127 3.50 -15.62 -2.14
C GLU A 127 2.05 -16.13 -2.12
N ASP A 128 1.89 -17.40 -1.76
CA ASP A 128 0.60 -18.08 -1.73
C ASP A 128 -0.23 -17.58 -0.54
N PHE A 129 -1.03 -16.54 -0.81
CA PHE A 129 -1.84 -15.81 0.17
C PHE A 129 -2.99 -16.62 0.77
N GLU A 130 -3.31 -17.80 0.24
CA GLU A 130 -4.35 -18.70 0.80
C GLU A 130 -3.93 -19.36 2.13
N ASN A 131 -2.63 -19.32 2.48
CA ASN A 131 -2.10 -19.96 3.69
C ASN A 131 -1.65 -18.96 4.78
N ILE A 132 -1.88 -17.66 4.58
CA ILE A 132 -1.67 -16.64 5.61
C ILE A 132 -2.98 -16.54 6.40
N GLU A 133 -3.24 -17.53 7.24
CA GLU A 133 -4.39 -17.54 8.15
C GLU A 133 -4.36 -16.29 9.04
N ASP A 134 -5.52 -15.65 9.14
CA ASP A 134 -5.85 -14.62 10.12
C ASP A 134 -5.73 -15.23 11.54
N GLN A 135 -4.50 -15.34 12.07
CA GLN A 135 -4.35 -15.52 13.50
C GLN A 135 -4.71 -14.20 14.20
N PRO A 136 -5.68 -14.21 15.14
CA PRO A 136 -5.83 -13.07 16.04
C PRO A 136 -4.50 -12.89 16.77
N VAL A 137 -4.07 -11.64 16.91
CA VAL A 137 -2.84 -11.27 17.61
C VAL A 137 -2.88 -11.84 19.03
N GLU A 138 -2.33 -13.03 19.22
CA GLU A 138 -1.84 -13.42 20.53
C GLU A 138 -0.68 -12.48 20.83
N GLU A 139 -0.94 -11.68 21.86
CA GLU A 139 -0.05 -10.84 22.63
C GLU A 139 1.31 -11.51 22.86
N VAL A 140 2.22 -11.37 21.89
CA VAL A 140 3.65 -11.58 22.17
C VAL A 140 4.10 -10.36 22.93
N VAL A 141 4.06 -10.48 24.25
CA VAL A 141 4.80 -9.65 25.19
C VAL A 141 6.26 -9.67 24.75
N GLU A 142 6.66 -8.65 23.99
CA GLU A 142 8.03 -8.43 23.57
C GLU A 142 8.82 -7.99 24.81
N ALA A 143 9.30 -8.99 25.54
CA ALA A 143 10.25 -8.81 26.62
C ALA A 143 11.58 -8.33 26.03
N ALA A 144 11.80 -7.02 26.14
CA ALA A 144 13.09 -6.34 26.33
C ALA A 144 14.29 -6.86 25.52
N ALA A 145 14.54 -6.22 24.37
CA ALA A 145 15.88 -6.17 23.79
C ALA A 145 16.78 -5.21 24.61
N PRO A 146 18.00 -5.61 25.02
CA PRO A 146 18.98 -4.68 25.59
C PRO A 146 19.67 -3.88 24.48
N ALA A 147 19.95 -2.61 24.79
CA ALA A 147 20.60 -1.63 23.94
C ALA A 147 22.00 -2.05 23.44
N PRO A 148 22.42 -1.67 22.22
CA PRO A 148 23.81 -1.77 21.81
C PRO A 148 24.58 -0.55 22.29
N ALA A 149 25.64 -0.76 23.07
CA ALA A 149 26.63 0.26 23.34
C ALA A 149 28.04 -0.31 23.17
N GLU A 150 28.82 0.48 22.42
CA GLU A 150 30.29 0.59 22.42
C GLU A 150 31.06 -0.43 21.57
N ASP A 151 31.45 0.04 20.37
CA ASP A 151 32.54 -0.55 19.60
C ASP A 151 33.70 0.44 19.48
N VAL A 152 34.89 -0.15 19.54
CA VAL A 152 36.14 0.40 20.08
C VAL A 152 36.97 1.09 18.99
N LEU A 153 37.61 2.20 19.38
CA LEU A 153 38.69 2.89 18.68
C LEU A 153 39.87 1.95 18.35
N VAL A 154 40.33 1.94 17.10
CA VAL A 154 41.72 1.57 16.77
C VAL A 154 42.29 2.55 15.73
N ALA A 155 43.25 3.35 16.17
CA ALA A 155 44.18 4.11 15.34
C ALA A 155 45.39 3.24 14.95
N GLY A 156 46.00 3.54 13.80
CA GLY A 156 47.19 2.86 13.23
C GLY A 156 48.50 3.03 14.02
N PRO A 157 49.72 2.84 13.44
CA PRO A 157 50.12 3.58 12.23
C PRO A 157 51.23 2.93 11.33
N GLU A 158 51.65 3.71 10.31
CA GLU A 158 52.97 3.75 9.61
C GLU A 158 53.43 2.58 8.70
N ALA A 159 54.24 2.73 7.64
CA ALA A 159 54.57 3.79 6.67
C ALA A 159 55.60 3.21 5.66
N ALA A 160 55.42 3.53 4.36
CA ALA A 160 56.46 3.81 3.33
C ALA A 160 57.34 2.64 2.75
N PRO A 161 58.12 2.86 1.66
CA PRO A 161 57.79 3.50 0.36
C PRO A 161 58.46 2.83 -0.89
N GLY A 162 58.14 3.35 -2.10
CA GLY A 162 58.96 3.28 -3.33
C GLY A 162 58.32 2.49 -4.48
N ALA A 163 58.46 2.81 -5.77
CA ALA A 163 59.07 3.88 -6.54
C ALA A 163 58.59 3.72 -8.01
N GLU A 164 58.56 4.83 -8.79
CA GLU A 164 58.72 4.96 -10.26
C GLU A 164 57.90 4.07 -11.23
N ALA A 165 57.63 4.41 -12.50
CA ALA A 165 57.46 5.60 -13.31
C ALA A 165 57.03 5.06 -14.71
N ALA A 166 56.42 5.93 -15.53
CA ALA A 166 56.51 5.94 -16.99
C ALA A 166 55.51 5.15 -17.88
N THR A 167 54.92 5.95 -18.78
CA THR A 167 54.75 5.76 -20.24
C THR A 167 53.54 5.00 -20.79
N ALA A 168 52.65 5.77 -21.43
CA ALA A 168 51.90 5.38 -22.63
C ALA A 168 52.88 5.10 -23.81
N PRO A 169 52.46 4.40 -24.88
CA PRO A 169 51.81 5.11 -25.99
C PRO A 169 50.72 4.29 -26.72
N ALA A 170 50.23 4.89 -27.80
CA ALA A 170 49.06 4.56 -28.59
C ALA A 170 49.35 3.73 -29.86
N VAL A 171 48.23 3.35 -30.52
CA VAL A 171 47.99 3.07 -31.97
C VAL A 171 48.33 1.68 -32.54
N GLU A 172 47.32 1.00 -33.10
CA GLU A 172 47.24 0.30 -34.42
C GLU A 172 45.81 -0.32 -34.51
N GLU A 173 44.88 0.16 -35.34
CA GLU A 173 44.69 -0.05 -36.79
C GLU A 173 44.74 -1.52 -37.26
N GLY A 174 43.60 -2.00 -37.77
CA GLY A 174 43.53 -3.13 -38.70
C GLY A 174 42.98 -4.44 -38.13
N ALA A 175 41.68 -4.69 -38.35
CA ALA A 175 41.19 -5.97 -38.89
C ALA A 175 39.66 -5.93 -38.98
N VAL A 176 39.16 -5.88 -40.21
CA VAL A 176 37.80 -6.33 -40.54
C VAL A 176 37.75 -7.82 -40.20
N VAL A 177 37.12 -8.16 -39.08
CA VAL A 177 36.70 -9.52 -38.78
C VAL A 177 35.19 -9.53 -38.96
N GLU A 178 34.72 -10.22 -40.00
CA GLU A 178 33.33 -10.62 -40.14
C GLU A 178 32.87 -11.21 -38.81
N ALA A 179 31.96 -10.52 -38.15
CA ALA A 179 31.31 -11.03 -36.96
C ALA A 179 30.60 -12.34 -37.34
N PRO A 180 30.83 -13.45 -36.62
CA PRO A 180 30.11 -14.68 -36.85
C PRO A 180 28.64 -14.42 -36.53
N ALA A 181 27.77 -14.93 -37.40
CA ALA A 181 26.32 -14.88 -37.27
C ALA A 181 25.89 -15.05 -35.81
N GLU A 182 25.30 -13.99 -35.27
CA GLU A 182 24.67 -13.94 -33.95
C GLU A 182 23.71 -15.12 -33.87
N ALA A 183 24.09 -16.13 -33.09
CA ALA A 183 23.28 -17.31 -32.87
C ALA A 183 21.95 -16.84 -32.26
N ALA A 184 20.86 -17.03 -33.00
CA ALA A 184 19.53 -16.75 -32.52
C ALA A 184 19.36 -17.38 -31.12
N PRO A 185 18.81 -16.63 -30.14
CA PRO A 185 18.61 -17.17 -28.80
C PRO A 185 17.79 -18.45 -28.93
N VAL A 186 18.33 -19.53 -28.36
CA VAL A 186 17.68 -20.85 -28.32
C VAL A 186 16.37 -20.67 -27.55
N THR A 187 15.27 -20.47 -28.28
CA THR A 187 13.94 -20.46 -27.70
C THR A 187 13.65 -21.88 -27.26
N VAL A 188 13.73 -22.13 -25.95
CA VAL A 188 13.26 -23.38 -25.38
C VAL A 188 11.75 -23.41 -25.63
N ALA A 189 11.32 -24.27 -26.54
CA ALA A 189 9.90 -24.45 -26.82
C ALA A 189 9.23 -25.03 -25.57
N LEU A 190 8.58 -24.17 -24.79
CA LEU A 190 7.74 -24.60 -23.68
C LEU A 190 6.65 -25.54 -24.24
N SER A 191 6.41 -26.67 -23.58
CA SER A 191 5.36 -27.61 -23.96
C SER A 191 4.68 -28.19 -22.73
N GLY A 192 3.42 -28.62 -22.90
CA GLY A 192 2.62 -29.22 -21.84
C GLY A 192 2.44 -28.30 -20.64
N ASP A 193 2.68 -28.85 -19.44
CA ASP A 193 2.43 -28.19 -18.16
C ASP A 193 3.26 -26.89 -17.98
N ALA A 194 4.48 -26.86 -18.51
CA ALA A 194 5.34 -25.69 -18.42
C ALA A 194 4.76 -24.48 -19.20
N LEU A 195 4.10 -24.73 -20.34
CA LEU A 195 3.45 -23.68 -21.11
C LEU A 195 2.20 -23.17 -20.40
N ALA A 196 1.43 -24.05 -19.76
CA ALA A 196 0.25 -23.67 -18.98
C ALA A 196 0.62 -22.86 -17.71
N GLU A 197 1.73 -23.18 -17.05
CA GLU A 197 2.23 -22.39 -15.91
C GLU A 197 2.76 -21.02 -16.34
N ALA A 198 3.48 -20.98 -17.47
CA ALA A 198 3.95 -19.73 -18.05
C ALA A 198 2.78 -18.85 -18.52
N GLU A 199 1.73 -19.43 -19.09
CA GLU A 199 0.48 -18.74 -19.43
C GLU A 199 -0.17 -18.13 -18.20
N LYS A 200 -0.31 -18.87 -17.09
CA LYS A 200 -0.86 -18.34 -15.83
C LYS A 200 -0.06 -17.15 -15.32
N THR A 201 1.28 -17.22 -15.42
CA THR A 201 2.17 -16.13 -15.02
C THR A 201 1.98 -14.92 -15.94
N PHE A 202 1.96 -15.14 -17.26
CA PHE A 202 1.71 -14.10 -18.26
C PHE A 202 0.35 -13.41 -18.04
N GLN A 203 -0.74 -14.17 -17.90
CA GLN A 203 -2.07 -13.63 -17.68
C GLN A 203 -2.12 -12.81 -16.38
N ARG A 204 -1.58 -13.32 -15.28
CA ARG A 204 -1.61 -12.63 -13.97
C ARG A 204 -0.84 -11.31 -13.96
N ARG A 205 0.24 -11.21 -14.74
CA ARG A 205 1.13 -10.03 -14.75
C ARG A 205 0.76 -9.04 -15.86
N CYS A 206 0.52 -9.53 -17.07
CA CYS A 206 0.38 -8.70 -18.26
C CYS A 206 -1.06 -8.21 -18.51
N THR A 207 -2.08 -8.74 -17.81
CA THR A 207 -3.48 -8.25 -17.91
C THR A 207 -3.86 -7.21 -16.85
N ARG A 208 -2.97 -6.88 -15.92
CA ARG A 208 -3.29 -5.98 -14.78
C ARG A 208 -3.68 -4.57 -15.21
N CYS A 209 -3.04 -4.05 -16.25
CA CYS A 209 -3.19 -2.64 -16.65
C CYS A 209 -4.01 -2.47 -17.93
N HIS A 210 -4.01 -3.46 -18.82
CA HIS A 210 -4.77 -3.45 -20.07
C HIS A 210 -5.02 -4.87 -20.56
N ALA A 211 -6.01 -5.04 -21.44
CA ALA A 211 -6.26 -6.32 -22.10
C ALA A 211 -5.12 -6.66 -23.08
N ILE A 212 -4.75 -7.94 -23.17
CA ILE A 212 -3.69 -8.40 -24.09
C ILE A 212 -4.09 -8.21 -25.55
N VAL A 213 -5.38 -8.37 -25.87
CA VAL A 213 -5.92 -8.17 -27.23
C VAL A 213 -5.60 -6.77 -27.77
N ALA A 214 -5.49 -5.76 -26.91
CA ALA A 214 -5.15 -4.40 -27.32
C ALA A 214 -3.68 -4.25 -27.78
N VAL A 215 -2.80 -5.17 -27.38
CA VAL A 215 -1.34 -5.09 -27.62
C VAL A 215 -0.79 -6.29 -28.39
N GLU A 216 -1.61 -7.26 -28.76
CA GLU A 216 -1.22 -8.51 -29.43
C GLU A 216 -0.40 -8.27 -30.71
N ASN A 217 -0.86 -7.35 -31.57
CA ASN A 217 -0.14 -6.97 -32.80
C ASN A 217 1.27 -6.42 -32.51
N LYS A 218 1.42 -5.69 -31.40
CA LYS A 218 2.71 -5.14 -30.98
C LYS A 218 3.60 -6.20 -30.36
N LEU A 219 3.05 -7.12 -29.56
CA LEU A 219 3.79 -8.26 -29.05
C LEU A 219 4.38 -9.12 -30.19
N ALA A 220 3.58 -9.41 -31.22
CA ALA A 220 4.06 -10.12 -32.40
C ALA A 220 5.18 -9.35 -33.13
N GLU A 221 5.11 -8.02 -33.18
CA GLU A 221 6.16 -7.17 -33.76
C GLU A 221 7.48 -7.26 -32.97
N TYR A 222 7.42 -7.13 -31.64
CA TYR A 222 8.60 -7.25 -30.76
C TYR A 222 9.22 -8.64 -30.83
N ARG A 223 8.40 -9.70 -30.87
CA ARG A 223 8.86 -11.08 -31.04
C ARG A 223 9.60 -11.27 -32.36
N LYS A 224 9.03 -10.82 -33.48
CA LYS A 224 9.68 -10.91 -34.81
C LYS A 224 11.02 -10.19 -34.87
N LYS A 225 11.20 -9.15 -34.04
CA LYS A 225 12.45 -8.40 -33.91
C LYS A 225 13.45 -9.02 -32.92
N GLY A 226 13.10 -10.13 -32.25
CA GLY A 226 13.90 -10.70 -31.16
C GLY A 226 13.97 -9.81 -29.91
N GLN A 227 13.05 -8.86 -29.77
CA GLN A 227 13.04 -7.83 -28.72
C GLN A 227 11.99 -8.12 -27.63
N THR A 228 11.57 -9.37 -27.47
CA THR A 228 10.59 -9.79 -26.46
C THR A 228 11.06 -9.47 -25.04
N GLU A 229 12.33 -9.73 -24.71
CA GLU A 229 12.88 -9.41 -23.39
C GLU A 229 12.86 -7.90 -23.11
N LYS A 230 13.19 -7.10 -24.12
CA LYS A 230 13.18 -5.64 -24.01
C LYS A 230 11.79 -5.11 -23.61
N ILE A 231 10.73 -5.55 -24.29
CA ILE A 231 9.37 -5.07 -23.96
C ILE A 231 8.92 -5.53 -22.57
N VAL A 232 9.30 -6.74 -22.14
CA VAL A 232 8.96 -7.22 -20.80
C VAL A 232 9.71 -6.43 -19.72
N LEU A 233 10.98 -6.07 -19.95
CA LEU A 233 11.76 -5.22 -19.05
C LEU A 233 11.21 -3.78 -18.98
N GLU A 234 10.77 -3.22 -20.12
CA GLU A 234 10.10 -1.92 -20.16
C GLU A 234 8.79 -1.95 -19.36
N MET A 235 7.97 -2.99 -19.51
CA MET A 235 6.73 -3.15 -18.73
C MET A 235 7.02 -3.34 -17.25
N LYS A 236 8.09 -4.04 -16.90
CA LYS A 236 8.53 -4.18 -15.50
C LYS A 236 8.92 -2.86 -14.87
N ALA A 237 9.52 -1.94 -15.63
CA ALA A 237 9.92 -0.62 -15.14
C ALA A 237 8.73 0.29 -14.83
N VAL A 238 7.52 -0.03 -15.34
CA VAL A 238 6.30 0.71 -15.02
C VAL A 238 5.95 0.54 -13.54
N PRO A 239 5.67 1.63 -12.80
CA PRO A 239 5.27 1.55 -11.39
C PRO A 239 4.06 0.64 -11.19
N ASN A 240 4.13 -0.24 -10.20
CA ASN A 240 3.09 -1.21 -9.86
C ASN A 240 2.77 -2.26 -10.95
N SER A 241 3.64 -2.46 -11.94
CA SER A 241 3.50 -3.55 -12.92
C SER A 241 3.40 -4.94 -12.26
N GLY A 242 4.07 -5.11 -11.11
CA GLY A 242 4.12 -6.37 -10.37
C GLY A 242 4.92 -7.47 -11.07
N ILE A 243 5.66 -7.15 -12.14
CA ILE A 243 6.56 -8.09 -12.84
C ILE A 243 7.87 -8.19 -12.08
N ARG A 244 8.23 -9.40 -11.64
CA ARG A 244 9.47 -9.64 -10.86
C ARG A 244 10.63 -9.98 -11.78
N LYS A 245 11.87 -9.87 -11.28
CA LYS A 245 13.07 -10.31 -12.00
C LYS A 245 12.98 -11.77 -12.45
N LYS A 246 12.45 -12.66 -11.60
CA LYS A 246 12.28 -14.08 -11.89
C LYS A 246 11.16 -14.38 -12.90
N ASP A 247 10.18 -13.50 -13.05
CA ASP A 247 9.04 -13.70 -13.95
C ASP A 247 9.42 -13.34 -15.40
N VAL A 248 10.43 -12.48 -15.61
CA VAL A 248 10.88 -12.02 -16.93
C VAL A 248 11.17 -13.17 -17.90
N PRO A 249 12.07 -14.13 -17.60
CA PRO A 249 12.36 -15.22 -18.53
C PRO A 249 11.11 -16.05 -18.86
N VAL A 250 10.29 -16.37 -17.86
CA VAL A 250 9.05 -17.14 -18.04
C VAL A 250 8.06 -16.43 -18.99
N ILE A 251 7.89 -15.12 -18.82
CA ILE A 251 7.02 -14.30 -19.67
C ILE A 251 7.59 -14.21 -21.09
N VAL A 252 8.91 -14.04 -21.24
CA VAL A 252 9.58 -13.99 -22.54
C VAL A 252 9.42 -15.30 -23.30
N ASP A 253 9.65 -16.43 -22.63
CA ASP A 253 9.51 -17.76 -23.24
C ASP A 253 8.08 -18.02 -23.68
N TYR A 254 7.09 -17.65 -22.85
CA TYR A 254 5.68 -17.74 -23.23
C TYR A 254 5.34 -16.88 -24.45
N ILE A 255 5.76 -15.61 -24.48
CA ILE A 255 5.48 -14.73 -25.62
C ILE A 255 6.12 -15.28 -26.90
N ASN A 256 7.34 -15.81 -26.82
CA ASN A 256 8.03 -16.40 -27.96
C ASN A 256 7.35 -17.69 -28.46
N ALA A 257 6.74 -18.47 -27.57
CA ALA A 257 6.04 -19.70 -27.91
C ALA A 257 4.60 -19.47 -28.45
N SER A 258 3.92 -18.41 -27.98
CA SER A 258 2.46 -18.25 -28.19
C SER A 258 2.06 -17.14 -29.17
N TYR A 259 2.82 -16.06 -29.26
CA TYR A 259 2.56 -14.95 -30.20
C TYR A 259 3.44 -15.03 -31.41
#